data_AF-A0A7X1L4B2-F1
#
_entry.id   AF-A0A7X1L4B2-F1
#
_cell.length_a   1.000
_cell.length_b   1.000
_cell.length_c   1.000
_cell.angle_alpha   90.00
_cell.angle_beta   90.00
_cell.angle_gamma   90.00
#
_symmetry.space_group_name_H-M   'P 1'
#
loop_
_entity.id
_entity.type
_entity.pdbx_description
1 polymer ?
#
loop_
_entity_poly.entity_id
_entity_poly.type
_entity_poly.pdbx_seq_one_letter_code
_entity_poly.pdbx_strand_id
1 'polypeptide(L)' 'MERPTLYPDYQEAFEYHGSTTVEITRQRGGRVIWKDWLIFDSVEEASTFYNEAHYA' A
#
# COMPACT_ATOMS: atom_id res chain seq x y z
N MET A 1 26.28 -0.32 13.36
CA MET A 1 25.17 0.63 13.14
C MET A 1 24.70 0.44 11.72
N GLU A 2 23.63 -0.31 11.53
CA GLU A 2 23.07 -0.59 10.21
C GLU A 2 22.35 0.68 9.74
N ARG A 3 22.86 1.31 8.67
CA ARG A 3 22.19 2.44 8.04
C ARG A 3 20.87 1.93 7.46
N PRO A 4 19.71 2.55 7.72
CA PRO A 4 18.50 2.19 7.01
C PRO A 4 18.78 2.49 5.53
N THR A 5 18.86 1.43 4.72
CA THR A 5 18.78 1.54 3.28
C THR A 5 17.38 2.05 2.98
N LEU A 6 17.23 3.38 2.93
CA LEU A 6 16.13 4.02 2.25
C LEU A 6 16.24 3.52 0.81
N TYR A 7 15.48 2.47 0.49
CA TYR A 7 15.50 1.91 -0.84
C TYR A 7 14.71 2.87 -1.75
N PRO A 8 15.37 3.74 -2.51
CA PRO A 8 14.71 4.89 -3.14
C PRO A 8 13.92 4.51 -4.40
N ASP A 9 13.86 3.21 -4.70
CA ASP A 9 13.36 2.67 -5.96
C ASP A 9 12.05 1.89 -5.78
N TYR A 10 11.59 1.71 -4.53
CA TYR A 10 10.34 1.03 -4.27
C TYR A 10 9.21 2.07 -4.21
N GLN A 11 8.20 1.87 -5.04
CA GLN A 11 6.97 2.65 -5.03
C GLN A 11 5.85 1.74 -4.55
N GLU A 12 5.07 2.22 -3.59
CA GLU A 12 3.90 1.53 -3.09
C GLU A 12 2.67 2.13 -3.76
N ALA A 13 1.80 1.25 -4.25
CA ALA A 13 0.52 1.58 -4.85
C ALA A 13 -0.56 0.87 -4.05
N PHE A 14 -1.64 1.58 -3.76
CA PHE A 14 -2.79 1.06 -3.05
C PHE A 14 -3.98 1.06 -4.00
N GLU A 15 -4.82 0.02 -3.95
CA GLU A 15 -6.07 -0.05 -4.70
C GLU A 15 -7.20 -0.48 -3.77
N TYR A 16 -8.29 0.30 -3.77
CA TYR A 16 -9.44 0.06 -2.92
C TYR A 16 -10.65 -0.37 -3.73
N HIS A 17 -11.26 -1.50 -3.35
CA HIS A 17 -12.35 -2.14 -4.10
C HIS A 17 -13.74 -1.98 -3.46
N GLY A 18 -13.92 -1.02 -2.53
CA GLY A 18 -15.22 -0.81 -1.87
C GLY A 18 -15.61 -1.92 -0.89
N SER A 19 -14.61 -2.58 -0.28
CA SER A 19 -14.81 -3.66 0.70
C SER A 19 -14.04 -3.38 1.99
N THR A 20 -13.86 -4.37 2.86
CA THR A 20 -12.98 -4.29 4.03
C THR A 20 -11.51 -4.57 3.68
N THR A 21 -11.17 -4.60 2.39
CA THR A 21 -9.81 -4.91 1.94
C THR A 21 -9.26 -3.82 1.03
N VAL A 22 -7.95 -3.59 1.16
CA VAL A 22 -7.16 -2.72 0.29
C VAL A 22 -6.02 -3.55 -0.27
N GLU A 23 -5.89 -3.57 -1.59
CA GLU A 23 -4.75 -4.18 -2.23
C GLU A 23 -3.53 -3.27 -2.09
N ILE A 24 -2.39 -3.84 -1.71
CA ILE A 24 -1.11 -3.15 -1.70
C ILE A 24 -0.17 -3.82 -2.71
N THR A 25 0.36 -3.00 -3.61
CA THR A 25 1.30 -3.43 -4.64
C THR A 25 2.59 -2.65 -4.48
N ARG A 26 3.70 -3.36 -4.31
CA ARG A 26 5.03 -2.75 -4.30
C ARG A 26 5.70 -2.97 -5.65
N GLN A 27 6.17 -1.87 -6.23
CA GLN A 27 6.80 -1.81 -7.54
C GLN A 27 8.24 -1.32 -7.41
N ARG A 28 9.11 -1.80 -8.30
CA ARG A 28 10.48 -1.32 -8.43
C ARG A 28 10.85 -1.22 -9.90
N GLY A 29 11.33 -0.06 -10.35
CA GLY A 29 11.63 0.20 -11.76
C GLY A 29 10.46 -0.12 -12.71
N GLY A 30 9.22 0.17 -12.30
CA GLY A 30 8.00 -0.10 -13.08
C GLY A 30 7.53 -1.57 -13.11
N ARG A 31 8.16 -2.45 -12.32
CA ARG A 31 7.75 -3.87 -12.19
C ARG A 31 7.19 -4.16 -10.81
N VAL A 32 6.05 -4.84 -10.76
CA VAL A 32 5.50 -5.38 -9.50
C VAL A 32 6.40 -6.49 -8.99
N ILE A 33 6.84 -6.35 -7.74
CA ILE A 33 7.72 -7.31 -7.07
C ILE A 33 7.06 -7.98 -5.86
N TRP A 34 5.99 -7.37 -5.34
CA TRP A 34 5.24 -7.86 -4.21
C TRP A 34 3.82 -7.29 -4.27
N LYS A 35 2.87 -8.12 -3.85
CA LYS A 35 1.46 -7.78 -3.82
C LYS A 35 0.81 -8.53 -2.66
N ASP A 36 -0.03 -7.84 -1.92
CA ASP A 36 -0.70 -8.37 -0.73
C ASP A 36 -2.01 -7.63 -0.46
N TRP A 37 -2.73 -8.06 0.58
CA TRP A 37 -4.05 -7.56 0.91
C TRP A 37 -4.08 -7.12 2.36
N LEU A 38 -4.30 -5.83 2.56
CA LEU A 38 -4.61 -5.28 3.88
C LEU A 38 -6.08 -5.57 4.17
N ILE A 39 -6.33 -6.23 5.29
CA ILE A 39 -7.67 -6.60 5.75
C ILE A 39 -7.99 -5.73 6.96
N PHE A 40 -9.14 -5.08 6.92
CA PHE A 40 -9.66 -4.22 7.97
C PHE A 40 -10.94 -4.82 8.57
N ASP A 41 -11.30 -4.38 9.77
CA ASP A 41 -12.53 -4.82 10.43
C ASP A 41 -13.78 -4.20 9.79
N SER A 42 -13.65 -3.00 9.21
CA SER A 42 -14.75 -2.27 8.58
C SER A 42 -14.42 -1.64 7.23
N VAL A 43 -15.44 -1.42 6.41
CA VAL A 43 -15.33 -0.75 5.09
C VAL A 43 -14.88 0.71 5.28
N GLU A 44 -15.37 1.37 6.32
CA GLU A 44 -15.01 2.75 6.68
C GLU A 44 -13.52 2.90 7.00
N GLU A 45 -12.94 1.93 7.72
CA GLU A 45 -11.50 1.90 8.02
C GLU A 45 -10.66 1.70 6.78
N ALA A 46 -11.03 0.72 5.93
CA ALA A 46 -10.34 0.48 4.66
C ALA A 46 -10.37 1.71 3.74
N SER A 47 -11.54 2.36 3.63
CA SER A 47 -11.70 3.61 2.88
C SER A 47 -10.88 4.75 3.47
N THR A 48 -10.86 4.90 4.79
CA THR A 48 -10.09 5.95 5.47
C THR A 48 -8.61 5.78 5.23
N PHE A 49 -8.09 4.56 5.45
CA PHE A 49 -6.70 4.21 5.15
C PHE A 49 -6.34 4.53 3.70
N TYR A 50 -7.17 4.11 2.74
CA TYR A 50 -6.92 4.39 1.32
C TYR A 50 -6.87 5.88 1.03
N ASN A 51 -7.80 6.67 1.57
CA ASN A 51 -7.80 8.12 1.38
C ASN A 51 -6.53 8.75 1.98
N GLU A 52 -6.16 8.42 3.22
CA GLU A 52 -4.95 8.97 3.83
C GLU A 52 -3.68 8.57 3.07
N ALA A 53 -3.58 7.31 2.63
CA ALA A 53 -2.42 6.83 1.87
C ALA A 53 -2.31 7.46 0.47
N HIS A 54 -3.43 7.88 -0.13
CA HIS A 54 -3.46 8.45 -1.48
C HIS A 54 -3.28 9.98 -1.50
N TYR A 55 -3.45 10.65 -0.36
CA TYR A 55 -3.29 12.11 -0.20
C TYR A 55 -2.10 12.52 0.68
N ALA A 56 -1.30 11.57 1.19
CA ALA A 56 -0.06 11.81 1.94
C ALA A 56 1.16 11.95 1.03
#